data_AF-A0A1Y6EQW5-F1
#
_entry.id   AF-A0A1Y6EQW5-F1
#
_cell.length_a   1.000
_cell.length_b   1.000
_cell.length_c   1.000
_cell.angle_alpha   90.00
_cell.angle_beta   90.00
_cell.angle_gamma   90.00
#
_symmetry.space_group_name_H-M   'P 1'
#
loop_
_entity.id
_entity.type
_entity.pdbx_description
1 polymer ?
#
loop_
_entity_poly.entity_id
_entity_poly.type
_entity_poly.pdbx_seq_one_letter_code
_entity_poly.pdbx_strand_id
1 'polypeptide(L)'
;MRAADLPVKLGLTVTYLLMVFVNYLANALPLNGRQTGEISDAYENLFAPAGLTFSIWGLIYLLLALHVLYQWGLFRGRSRDDSGLLNKIGTLFALSSLANTAWVFAWHYDQILLSTLLITTILILLAVIVLTIRRHALSGRDWWLVAVPFCVYFGWLTVATVANITVLLVSAGWDGFGISADIWAAIIIAVAAAIGTLAMVRNRDMAYGFVLIWAFIGIVVKHTSADGFANQYPLVIAVTIGCIILFVASEVFVWMKRQRTGLA
;
A
#
# COMPACT_ATOMS: atom_id res chain seq x y z
N MET A 1 -16.93 -16.10 23.77
CA MET A 1 -16.97 -15.56 22.39
C MET A 1 -18.39 -15.10 22.12
N ARG A 2 -18.63 -13.84 21.73
CA ARG A 2 -20.00 -13.38 21.43
C ARG A 2 -20.44 -13.95 20.09
N ALA A 3 -21.60 -14.60 20.03
CA ALA A 3 -22.11 -15.21 18.78
C ALA A 3 -22.25 -14.19 17.63
N ALA A 4 -22.51 -12.92 17.97
CA ALA A 4 -22.65 -11.82 17.01
C ALA A 4 -21.35 -11.46 16.25
N ASP A 5 -20.17 -11.83 16.76
CA ASP A 5 -18.89 -11.49 16.11
C ASP A 5 -18.44 -12.55 15.08
N LEU A 6 -19.04 -13.75 15.13
CA LEU A 6 -18.63 -14.89 14.31
C LEU A 6 -18.78 -14.66 12.80
N PRO A 7 -19.87 -14.06 12.28
CA PRO A 7 -20.02 -13.82 10.84
C PRO A 7 -18.92 -12.92 10.29
N VAL A 8 -18.53 -11.87 11.03
CA VAL A 8 -17.48 -10.93 10.60
C VAL A 8 -16.12 -11.63 10.55
N LYS A 9 -15.80 -12.44 11.55
CA LYS A 9 -14.54 -13.20 11.60
C LYS A 9 -14.43 -14.22 10.47
N LEU A 10 -15.52 -14.93 10.17
CA LEU A 10 -15.56 -15.84 9.03
C LEU A 10 -15.42 -15.07 7.71
N GLY A 11 -16.19 -13.99 7.55
CA GLY A 11 -16.16 -13.15 6.35
C GLY A 11 -14.78 -12.57 6.07
N LEU A 12 -14.12 -11.95 7.05
CA LEU A 12 -12.78 -11.40 6.89
C LEU A 12 -11.74 -12.49 6.59
N THR A 13 -11.89 -13.69 7.18
CA THR A 13 -10.93 -14.79 6.96
C THR A 13 -11.06 -15.35 5.56
N VAL A 14 -12.28 -15.65 5.12
CA VAL A 14 -12.54 -16.20 3.78
C VAL A 14 -12.10 -15.21 2.69
N THR A 15 -12.48 -13.94 2.83
CA THR A 15 -12.12 -12.91 1.85
C THR A 15 -10.62 -12.62 1.81
N TYR A 16 -9.94 -12.64 2.98
CA TYR A 16 -8.47 -12.56 3.05
C TYR A 16 -7.79 -13.74 2.35
N LEU A 17 -8.22 -14.97 2.63
CA LEU A 17 -7.65 -16.18 2.01
C LEU A 17 -7.86 -16.16 0.49
N LEU A 18 -9.05 -15.75 0.04
CA LEU A 18 -9.34 -15.56 -1.38
C LEU A 18 -8.40 -14.54 -2.02
N MET A 19 -8.23 -13.37 -1.38
CA MET A 19 -7.34 -12.31 -1.88
C MET A 19 -5.89 -12.83 -2.01
N VAL A 20 -5.35 -13.48 -0.99
CA VAL A 20 -3.98 -14.02 -1.02
C VAL A 20 -3.86 -15.10 -2.10
N PHE A 21 -4.83 -16.00 -2.18
CA PHE A 21 -4.86 -17.06 -3.19
C PHE A 21 -4.85 -16.51 -4.62
N VAL A 22 -5.70 -15.52 -4.92
CA VAL A 22 -5.77 -14.91 -6.25
C VAL A 22 -4.52 -14.12 -6.61
N ASN A 23 -3.93 -13.38 -5.65
CA ASN A 23 -2.66 -12.69 -5.90
C ASN A 23 -1.49 -13.66 -6.08
N TYR A 24 -1.48 -14.78 -5.34
CA TYR A 24 -0.51 -15.85 -5.57
C TYR A 24 -0.68 -16.45 -6.96
N LEU A 25 -1.92 -16.78 -7.34
CA LEU A 25 -2.24 -17.35 -8.66
C LEU A 25 -1.81 -16.41 -9.79
N ALA A 26 -2.06 -15.11 -9.65
CA ALA A 26 -1.64 -14.09 -10.62
C ALA A 26 -0.14 -14.08 -10.93
N ASN A 27 0.71 -14.56 -10.02
CA ASN A 27 2.16 -14.64 -10.25
C ASN A 27 2.64 -16.08 -10.53
N ALA A 28 2.02 -17.10 -9.90
CA ALA A 28 2.43 -18.50 -10.04
C ALA A 28 1.85 -19.19 -11.29
N LEU A 29 0.62 -18.83 -11.67
CA LEU A 29 -0.07 -19.29 -12.87
C LEU A 29 -0.60 -18.04 -13.59
N PRO A 30 0.27 -17.31 -14.31
CA PRO A 30 0.01 -15.94 -14.72
C PRO A 30 -1.34 -15.81 -15.40
N LEU A 31 -2.25 -15.08 -14.73
CA LEU A 31 -3.62 -14.86 -15.22
C LEU A 31 -3.51 -14.08 -16.53
N ASN A 32 -4.20 -14.52 -17.57
CA ASN A 32 -4.05 -13.96 -18.92
C ASN A 32 -2.60 -14.03 -19.47
N GLY A 33 -1.78 -14.96 -18.98
CA GLY A 33 -0.43 -15.23 -19.49
C GLY A 33 0.64 -14.20 -19.12
N ARG A 34 0.33 -13.22 -18.26
CA ARG A 34 1.26 -12.18 -17.78
C ARG A 34 1.25 -12.09 -16.26
N GLN A 35 2.39 -11.78 -15.66
CA GLN A 35 2.50 -11.48 -14.23
C GLN A 35 2.09 -10.02 -13.95
N THR A 36 1.71 -9.73 -12.70
CA THR A 36 1.34 -8.36 -12.27
C THR A 36 2.40 -7.32 -12.62
N GLY A 37 3.69 -7.66 -12.41
CA GLY A 37 4.82 -6.78 -12.72
C GLY A 37 5.01 -6.55 -14.22
N GLU A 38 4.87 -7.60 -15.03
CA GLU A 38 4.97 -7.53 -16.49
C GLU A 38 3.89 -6.63 -17.11
N ILE A 39 2.69 -6.60 -16.52
CA ILE A 39 1.65 -5.65 -16.93
C ILE A 39 2.08 -4.22 -16.63
N SER A 40 2.64 -3.98 -15.44
CA SER A 40 3.16 -2.65 -15.09
C SER A 40 4.31 -2.22 -16.02
N ASP A 41 5.15 -3.14 -16.46
CA ASP A 41 6.28 -2.85 -17.34
C ASP A 41 5.86 -2.63 -18.80
N ALA A 42 4.77 -3.24 -19.25
CA ALA A 42 4.24 -3.05 -20.60
C ALA A 42 3.66 -1.63 -20.84
N TYR A 43 3.23 -0.95 -19.77
CA TYR A 43 2.81 0.45 -19.83
C TYR A 43 3.98 1.34 -19.40
N GLU A 44 4.95 1.50 -20.30
CA GLU A 44 6.21 2.20 -20.02
C GLU A 44 5.97 3.60 -19.43
N ASN A 45 6.56 3.84 -18.27
CA ASN A 45 6.57 5.13 -17.61
C ASN A 45 7.75 5.21 -16.64
N LEU A 46 8.19 6.42 -16.31
CA LEU A 46 9.37 6.65 -15.48
C LEU A 46 9.06 6.67 -13.97
N PHE A 47 7.81 6.42 -13.56
CA PHE A 47 7.40 6.33 -12.15
C PHE A 47 7.44 4.90 -11.60
N ALA A 48 7.11 3.89 -12.43
CA ALA A 48 7.00 2.51 -11.97
C ALA A 48 8.31 2.00 -11.35
N PRO A 49 8.28 1.40 -10.15
CA PRO A 49 9.47 0.89 -9.49
C PRO A 49 9.96 -0.42 -10.12
N ALA A 50 11.17 -0.87 -9.74
CA ALA A 50 11.70 -2.16 -10.17
C ALA A 50 10.82 -3.32 -9.69
N GLY A 51 10.76 -4.42 -10.45
CA GLY A 51 9.94 -5.59 -10.15
C GLY A 51 10.11 -6.16 -8.73
N LEU A 52 11.35 -6.14 -8.19
CA LEU A 52 11.64 -6.59 -6.82
C LEU A 52 10.85 -5.83 -5.75
N THR A 53 10.44 -4.59 -6.03
CA THR A 53 9.72 -3.72 -5.09
C THR A 53 8.35 -4.29 -4.73
N PHE A 54 7.75 -5.06 -5.65
CA PHE A 54 6.47 -5.74 -5.44
C PHE A 54 6.57 -6.90 -4.42
N SER A 55 7.77 -7.32 -4.00
CA SER A 55 7.95 -8.31 -2.92
C SER A 55 7.35 -7.87 -1.58
N ILE A 56 7.10 -6.58 -1.39
CA ILE A 56 6.39 -6.04 -0.22
C ILE A 56 5.01 -6.66 0.00
N TRP A 57 4.36 -7.18 -1.06
CA TRP A 57 3.10 -7.90 -0.93
C TRP A 57 3.21 -9.11 0.01
N GLY A 58 4.35 -9.82 0.01
CA GLY A 58 4.58 -10.91 0.94
C GLY A 58 4.56 -10.44 2.41
N LEU A 59 5.20 -9.31 2.70
CA LEU A 59 5.18 -8.69 4.03
C LEU A 59 3.75 -8.22 4.41
N ILE A 60 3.04 -7.60 3.47
CA ILE A 60 1.65 -7.15 3.68
C ILE A 60 0.76 -8.35 4.04
N TYR A 61 0.80 -9.43 3.26
CA TYR A 61 -0.01 -10.62 3.54
C TYR A 61 0.35 -11.25 4.89
N LEU A 62 1.64 -11.35 5.22
CA LEU A 62 2.06 -11.86 6.53
C LEU A 62 1.48 -11.02 7.69
N LEU A 63 1.59 -9.69 7.62
CA LEU A 63 1.06 -8.81 8.64
C LEU A 63 -0.47 -8.89 8.74
N LEU A 64 -1.17 -8.98 7.61
CA LEU A 64 -2.62 -9.17 7.57
C LEU A 64 -3.03 -10.53 8.16
N ALA A 65 -2.27 -11.60 7.92
CA ALA A 65 -2.49 -12.90 8.56
C ALA A 65 -2.42 -12.79 10.08
N LEU A 66 -1.43 -12.08 10.62
CA LEU A 66 -1.32 -11.83 12.07
C LEU A 66 -2.54 -11.09 12.62
N HIS A 67 -3.08 -10.12 11.86
CA HIS A 67 -4.34 -9.45 12.23
C HIS A 67 -5.54 -10.39 12.23
N VAL A 68 -5.66 -11.27 11.23
CA VAL A 68 -6.71 -12.30 11.17
C VAL A 68 -6.62 -13.22 12.39
N LEU A 69 -5.41 -13.68 12.75
CA LEU A 69 -5.22 -14.49 13.95
C LEU A 69 -5.60 -13.74 15.24
N TYR A 70 -5.28 -12.44 15.32
CA TYR A 70 -5.69 -11.58 16.43
C TYR A 70 -7.22 -11.46 16.54
N GLN A 71 -7.94 -11.34 15.42
CA GLN A 71 -9.41 -11.34 15.37
C GLN A 71 -10.02 -12.64 15.94
N TRP A 72 -9.37 -13.79 15.69
CA TRP A 72 -9.77 -15.08 16.26
C TRP A 72 -9.47 -15.23 17.75
N GLY A 73 -8.82 -14.26 18.36
CA GLY A 73 -8.51 -14.25 19.79
C GLY A 73 -7.13 -14.77 20.13
N LEU A 74 -6.33 -15.13 19.12
CA LEU A 74 -4.93 -15.45 19.33
C LEU A 74 -4.20 -14.17 19.78
N PHE A 75 -3.33 -14.29 20.78
CA PHE A 75 -2.59 -13.16 21.34
C PHE A 75 -3.44 -12.07 22.01
N ARG A 76 -4.73 -12.30 22.33
CA ARG A 76 -5.54 -11.31 23.08
C ARG A 76 -5.32 -11.39 24.60
N GLY A 77 -5.34 -10.24 25.26
CA GLY A 77 -5.39 -10.15 26.72
C GLY A 77 -6.81 -10.42 27.25
N ARG A 78 -6.94 -10.99 28.46
CA ARG A 78 -8.23 -11.48 29.01
C ARG A 78 -9.30 -10.41 29.30
N SER A 79 -9.02 -9.11 29.17
CA SER A 79 -9.84 -8.05 29.81
C SER A 79 -10.28 -6.87 28.92
N ARG A 80 -10.09 -6.90 27.59
CA ARG A 80 -10.44 -5.76 26.71
C ARG A 80 -11.64 -6.08 25.82
N ASP A 81 -12.74 -5.34 26.00
CA ASP A 81 -13.90 -5.36 25.11
C ASP A 81 -13.68 -4.36 23.96
N ASP A 82 -12.98 -4.82 22.92
CA ASP A 82 -12.72 -4.10 21.67
C ASP A 82 -13.55 -4.66 20.50
N SER A 83 -14.61 -5.45 20.79
CA SER A 83 -15.34 -6.21 19.77
C SER A 83 -15.97 -5.31 18.70
N GLY A 84 -16.49 -4.14 19.09
CA GLY A 84 -17.06 -3.17 18.15
C GLY A 84 -16.03 -2.60 17.17
N LEU A 85 -14.81 -2.27 17.65
CA LEU A 85 -13.71 -1.81 16.82
C LEU A 85 -13.28 -2.91 15.84
N LEU A 86 -13.06 -4.12 16.37
CA LEU A 86 -12.61 -5.25 15.58
C LEU A 86 -13.64 -5.68 14.53
N ASN A 87 -14.93 -5.66 14.84
CA ASN A 87 -15.97 -5.94 13.85
C ASN A 87 -15.98 -4.90 12.74
N LYS A 88 -15.85 -3.61 13.08
CA LYS A 88 -15.80 -2.55 12.06
C LYS A 88 -14.58 -2.69 11.15
N ILE A 89 -13.39 -2.93 11.72
CA ILE A 89 -12.17 -3.17 10.95
C ILE A 89 -12.32 -4.43 10.09
N GLY A 90 -12.84 -5.51 10.66
CA GLY A 90 -13.02 -6.79 9.98
C GLY A 90 -13.93 -6.67 8.75
N THR A 91 -15.05 -5.95 8.87
CA THR A 91 -15.95 -5.71 7.73
C THR A 91 -15.28 -4.87 6.64
N LEU A 92 -14.61 -3.77 7.00
CA LEU A 92 -13.91 -2.93 6.03
C LEU A 92 -12.76 -3.69 5.36
N PHE A 93 -12.05 -4.52 6.12
CA PHE A 93 -10.97 -5.35 5.62
C PHE A 93 -11.49 -6.42 4.64
N ALA A 94 -12.62 -7.06 4.95
CA ALA A 94 -13.26 -8.02 4.05
C ALA A 94 -13.65 -7.37 2.72
N LEU A 95 -14.26 -6.19 2.77
CA LEU A 95 -14.58 -5.40 1.57
C LEU A 95 -13.33 -5.03 0.78
N SER A 96 -12.25 -4.62 1.45
CA SER A 96 -10.99 -4.28 0.78
C SER A 96 -10.34 -5.50 0.13
N SER A 97 -10.50 -6.69 0.71
CA SER A 97 -9.97 -7.95 0.18
C SER A 97 -10.74 -8.40 -1.06
N LEU A 98 -12.06 -8.21 -1.08
CA LEU A 98 -12.89 -8.43 -2.27
C LEU A 98 -12.55 -7.44 -3.39
N ALA A 99 -12.41 -6.15 -3.06
CA ALA A 99 -12.00 -5.14 -4.02
C ALA A 99 -10.59 -5.42 -4.59
N ASN A 100 -9.66 -5.89 -3.76
CA ASN A 100 -8.33 -6.32 -4.21
C ASN A 100 -8.41 -7.53 -5.14
N THR A 101 -9.21 -8.53 -4.80
CA THR A 101 -9.45 -9.70 -5.66
C THR A 101 -9.98 -9.28 -7.03
N ALA A 102 -10.99 -8.42 -7.06
CA ALA A 102 -11.53 -7.86 -8.30
C ALA A 102 -10.49 -7.02 -9.07
N TRP A 103 -9.66 -6.25 -8.34
CA TRP A 103 -8.59 -5.44 -8.93
C TRP A 103 -7.58 -6.30 -9.69
N VAL A 104 -7.18 -7.45 -9.14
CA VAL A 104 -6.26 -8.37 -9.81
C VAL A 104 -6.80 -8.79 -11.17
N PHE A 105 -8.08 -9.19 -11.26
CA PHE A 105 -8.69 -9.54 -12.54
C PHE A 105 -8.75 -8.34 -13.48
N ALA A 106 -9.22 -7.17 -13.01
CA ALA A 106 -9.25 -5.97 -13.85
C ALA A 106 -7.87 -5.60 -14.40
N TRP A 107 -6.81 -5.73 -13.59
CA TRP A 107 -5.43 -5.47 -14.00
C TRP A 107 -4.94 -6.48 -15.04
N HIS A 108 -5.19 -7.78 -14.85
CA HIS A 108 -4.69 -8.83 -15.75
C HIS A 108 -5.41 -8.90 -17.09
N TYR A 109 -6.64 -8.39 -17.17
CA TYR A 109 -7.40 -8.27 -18.42
C TYR A 109 -7.32 -6.86 -19.04
N ASP A 110 -6.29 -6.08 -18.67
CA ASP A 110 -6.01 -4.72 -19.17
C ASP A 110 -7.23 -3.76 -19.07
N GLN A 111 -8.14 -4.00 -18.12
CA GLN A 111 -9.26 -3.12 -17.79
C GLN A 111 -8.77 -1.97 -16.91
N ILE A 112 -7.88 -1.14 -17.45
CA ILE A 112 -7.07 -0.19 -16.67
C ILE A 112 -7.92 0.79 -15.88
N LEU A 113 -8.95 1.40 -16.51
CA LEU A 113 -9.86 2.32 -15.81
C LEU A 113 -10.56 1.65 -14.62
N LEU A 114 -11.08 0.43 -14.81
CA LEU A 114 -11.73 -0.34 -13.73
C LEU A 114 -10.71 -0.66 -12.63
N SER A 115 -9.49 -1.02 -12.99
CA SER A 115 -8.40 -1.24 -12.03
C SER A 115 -8.11 0.03 -11.21
N THR A 116 -8.14 1.21 -11.84
CA THR A 116 -7.92 2.49 -11.14
C THR A 116 -9.05 2.80 -10.16
N LEU A 117 -10.31 2.53 -10.53
CA LEU A 117 -11.46 2.69 -9.63
C LEU A 117 -11.39 1.73 -8.44
N LEU A 118 -11.02 0.47 -8.68
CA LEU A 118 -10.89 -0.55 -7.64
C LEU A 118 -9.73 -0.25 -6.68
N ILE A 119 -8.54 0.12 -7.18
CA ILE A 119 -7.40 0.44 -6.30
C ILE A 119 -7.66 1.68 -5.47
N THR A 120 -8.36 2.68 -6.02
CA THR A 120 -8.79 3.87 -5.29
C THR A 120 -9.82 3.50 -4.21
N THR A 121 -10.73 2.58 -4.50
CA THR A 121 -11.69 2.05 -3.52
C THR A 121 -10.97 1.36 -2.35
N ILE A 122 -9.97 0.53 -2.64
CA ILE A 122 -9.13 -0.11 -1.61
C ILE A 122 -8.43 0.96 -0.76
N LEU A 123 -7.81 1.95 -1.40
CA LEU A 123 -7.12 3.04 -0.71
C LEU A 123 -8.05 3.79 0.26
N ILE A 124 -9.28 4.09 -0.16
CA ILE A 124 -10.30 4.75 0.68
C ILE A 124 -10.69 3.85 1.86
N LEU A 125 -10.95 2.56 1.63
CA LEU A 125 -11.28 1.60 2.70
C LEU A 125 -10.15 1.52 3.74
N LEU A 126 -8.89 1.47 3.29
CA LEU A 126 -7.72 1.47 4.16
C LEU A 126 -7.56 2.78 4.93
N ALA A 127 -7.80 3.93 4.30
CA ALA A 127 -7.81 5.22 4.99
C ALA A 127 -8.87 5.23 6.10
N VAL A 128 -10.07 4.72 5.84
CA VAL A 128 -11.14 4.61 6.86
C VAL A 128 -10.74 3.67 8.00
N ILE A 129 -10.08 2.53 7.70
CA ILE A 129 -9.56 1.62 8.72
C ILE A 129 -8.52 2.33 9.60
N VAL A 130 -7.50 2.95 9.00
CA VAL A 130 -6.43 3.65 9.71
C VAL A 130 -7.00 4.78 10.57
N LEU A 131 -7.92 5.60 10.05
CA LEU A 131 -8.59 6.66 10.81
C LEU A 131 -9.47 6.11 11.94
N THR A 132 -10.11 4.96 11.76
CA THR A 132 -10.92 4.30 12.80
C THR A 132 -10.03 3.80 13.93
N ILE A 133 -8.90 3.16 13.61
CA ILE A 133 -7.93 2.67 14.58
C ILE A 133 -7.37 3.83 15.42
N ARG A 134 -7.07 4.96 14.78
CA ARG A 134 -6.50 6.15 15.44
C ARG A 134 -7.39 6.82 16.46
N ARG A 135 -8.71 6.67 16.33
CA ARG A 135 -9.67 7.14 17.33
C ARG A 135 -9.61 6.33 18.62
N HIS A 136 -8.91 5.20 18.62
CA HIS A 136 -8.72 4.34 19.77
C HIS A 136 -7.27 4.41 20.26
N ALA A 137 -7.10 4.51 21.57
CA ALA A 137 -5.79 4.46 22.22
C ALA A 137 -5.30 3.00 22.29
N LEU A 138 -4.80 2.49 21.15
CA LEU A 138 -4.07 1.23 21.08
C LEU A 138 -2.59 1.47 21.40
N SER A 139 -1.99 0.58 22.18
CA SER A 139 -0.57 0.63 22.52
C SER A 139 0.02 -0.79 22.55
N GLY A 140 1.35 -0.87 22.53
CA GLY A 140 2.08 -2.14 22.61
C GLY A 140 1.62 -3.16 21.58
N ARG A 141 1.27 -4.35 22.05
CA ARG A 141 0.89 -5.49 21.21
C ARG A 141 -0.38 -5.22 20.38
N ASP A 142 -1.39 -4.57 20.96
CA ASP A 142 -2.65 -4.31 20.26
C ASP A 142 -2.42 -3.34 19.08
N TRP A 143 -1.52 -2.37 19.25
CA TRP A 143 -1.11 -1.49 18.16
C TRP A 143 -0.37 -2.27 17.06
N TRP A 144 0.55 -3.17 17.42
CA TRP A 144 1.29 -3.98 16.46
C TRP A 144 0.42 -4.96 15.67
N LEU A 145 -0.59 -5.58 16.29
CA LEU A 145 -1.44 -6.58 15.64
C LEU A 145 -2.70 -6.01 14.98
N VAL A 146 -3.08 -4.76 15.30
CA VAL A 146 -4.27 -4.11 14.74
C VAL A 146 -3.91 -2.93 13.85
N ALA A 147 -2.94 -2.09 14.19
CA ALA A 147 -2.62 -0.89 13.42
C ALA A 147 -1.60 -1.16 12.31
N VAL A 148 -0.45 -1.71 12.65
CA VAL A 148 0.70 -1.85 11.73
C VAL A 148 0.34 -2.56 10.41
N PRO A 149 -0.42 -3.67 10.39
CA PRO A 149 -0.78 -4.34 9.14
C PRO A 149 -1.47 -3.41 8.15
N PHE A 150 -2.41 -2.60 8.63
CA PHE A 150 -3.14 -1.66 7.78
C PHE A 150 -2.35 -0.39 7.49
N CYS A 151 -1.45 0.05 8.37
CA CYS A 151 -0.53 1.16 8.10
C CYS A 151 0.42 0.83 6.94
N VAL A 152 1.02 -0.37 6.97
CA VAL A 152 1.89 -0.88 5.89
C VAL A 152 1.09 -1.03 4.60
N TYR A 153 -0.09 -1.67 4.66
CA TYR A 153 -0.92 -1.87 3.49
C TYR A 153 -1.39 -0.53 2.87
N PHE A 154 -1.77 0.44 3.70
CA PHE A 154 -2.16 1.79 3.27
C PHE A 154 -0.99 2.56 2.64
N GLY A 155 0.21 2.43 3.19
CA GLY A 155 1.44 3.00 2.62
C GLY A 155 1.69 2.51 1.20
N TRP A 156 1.62 1.20 1.01
CA TRP A 156 1.86 0.59 -0.29
C TRP A 156 0.80 1.00 -1.30
N LEU A 157 -0.48 0.97 -0.91
CA LEU A 157 -1.59 1.34 -1.78
C LEU A 157 -1.54 2.81 -2.19
N THR A 158 -0.98 3.70 -1.36
CA THR A 158 -0.78 5.10 -1.78
C THR A 158 0.11 5.19 -3.01
N VAL A 159 1.25 4.48 -3.01
CA VAL A 159 2.17 4.48 -4.16
C VAL A 159 1.57 3.70 -5.33
N ALA A 160 0.99 2.54 -5.06
CA ALA A 160 0.40 1.69 -6.10
C ALA A 160 -0.75 2.39 -6.84
N THR A 161 -1.55 3.21 -6.15
CA THR A 161 -2.58 4.06 -6.79
C THR A 161 -1.95 5.08 -7.73
N VAL A 162 -0.86 5.75 -7.35
CA VAL A 162 -0.16 6.69 -8.24
C VAL A 162 0.43 5.97 -9.46
N ALA A 163 1.03 4.79 -9.28
CA ALA A 163 1.53 3.98 -10.38
C ALA A 163 0.39 3.57 -11.33
N ASN A 164 -0.73 3.11 -10.78
CA ASN A 164 -1.89 2.67 -11.56
C ASN A 164 -2.54 3.84 -12.33
N ILE A 165 -2.64 5.04 -11.72
CA ILE A 165 -3.07 6.25 -12.43
C ILE A 165 -2.10 6.61 -13.54
N THR A 166 -0.79 6.49 -13.31
CA THR A 166 0.22 6.73 -14.35
C THR A 166 0.01 5.78 -15.52
N VAL A 167 -0.22 4.49 -15.25
CA VAL A 167 -0.57 3.50 -16.28
C VAL A 167 -1.88 3.82 -16.99
N LEU A 168 -2.91 4.31 -16.28
CA LEU A 168 -4.15 4.79 -16.91
C LEU A 168 -3.88 5.91 -17.91
N LEU A 169 -3.07 6.90 -17.53
CA LEU A 169 -2.71 8.02 -18.40
C LEU A 169 -1.96 7.55 -19.65
N VAL A 170 -0.99 6.63 -19.50
CA VAL A 170 -0.29 6.02 -20.63
C VAL A 170 -1.26 5.24 -21.52
N SER A 171 -2.14 4.42 -20.93
CA SER A 171 -3.12 3.63 -21.68
C SER A 171 -4.12 4.47 -22.47
N ALA A 172 -4.40 5.69 -22.02
CA ALA A 172 -5.28 6.65 -22.69
C ALA A 172 -4.56 7.46 -23.79
N GLY A 173 -3.25 7.23 -24.02
CA GLY A 173 -2.45 7.97 -25.00
C GLY A 173 -2.23 9.44 -24.62
N TRP A 174 -2.25 9.76 -23.33
CA TRP A 174 -2.11 11.13 -22.87
C TRP A 174 -0.69 11.67 -23.08
N ASP A 175 -0.57 12.89 -23.59
CA ASP A 175 0.68 13.50 -24.08
C ASP A 175 1.43 14.32 -23.03
N GLY A 176 1.01 14.27 -21.76
CA GLY A 176 1.69 15.01 -20.68
C GLY A 176 1.58 16.53 -20.82
N PHE A 177 0.57 17.05 -21.52
CA PHE A 177 0.46 18.47 -21.89
C PHE A 177 1.67 18.97 -22.74
N GLY A 178 2.35 18.06 -23.45
CA GLY A 178 3.58 18.36 -24.19
C GLY A 178 4.83 18.52 -23.32
N ILE A 179 4.75 18.21 -22.02
CA ILE A 179 5.90 18.18 -21.10
C ILE A 179 6.70 16.90 -21.35
N SER A 180 8.03 16.97 -21.31
CA SER A 180 8.88 15.79 -21.47
C SER A 180 8.64 14.76 -20.36
N ALA A 181 8.77 13.47 -20.70
CA ALA A 181 8.42 12.36 -19.81
C ALA A 181 9.20 12.38 -18.48
N ASP A 182 10.46 12.81 -18.50
CA ASP A 182 11.34 12.92 -17.34
C ASP A 182 10.92 14.04 -16.37
N ILE A 183 10.58 15.22 -16.90
CA ILE A 183 10.02 16.33 -16.11
C ILE A 183 8.66 15.93 -15.54
N TRP A 184 7.81 15.32 -16.37
CA TRP A 184 6.48 14.88 -15.94
C TRP A 184 6.55 13.82 -14.83
N ALA A 185 7.45 12.85 -14.95
CA ALA A 185 7.68 11.86 -13.90
C ALA A 185 8.24 12.47 -12.62
N ALA A 186 9.18 13.42 -12.72
CA ALA A 186 9.69 14.16 -11.56
C ALA A 186 8.55 14.90 -10.82
N ILE A 187 7.59 15.49 -11.55
CA ILE A 187 6.39 16.11 -10.97
C ILE A 187 5.54 15.07 -10.24
N ILE A 188 5.22 13.93 -10.88
CA ILE A 188 4.43 12.85 -10.24
C ILE A 188 5.11 12.36 -8.96
N ILE A 189 6.44 12.14 -8.99
CA ILE A 189 7.23 11.69 -7.84
C ILE A 189 7.15 12.70 -6.70
N ALA A 190 7.32 13.99 -7.01
CA ALA A 190 7.24 15.07 -6.03
C ALA A 190 5.82 15.17 -5.41
N VAL A 191 4.77 15.05 -6.22
CA VAL A 191 3.38 15.05 -5.75
C VAL A 191 3.09 13.84 -4.86
N ALA A 192 3.51 12.65 -5.28
CA ALA A 192 3.38 11.43 -4.49
C ALA A 192 4.12 11.55 -3.14
N ALA A 193 5.33 12.12 -3.15
CA ALA A 193 6.09 12.36 -1.94
C ALA A 193 5.46 13.41 -1.03
N ALA A 194 4.87 14.48 -1.57
CA ALA A 194 4.16 15.48 -0.79
C ALA A 194 2.93 14.88 -0.10
N ILE A 195 2.11 14.12 -0.83
CA ILE A 195 0.93 13.44 -0.29
C ILE A 195 1.35 12.43 0.79
N GLY A 196 2.34 11.59 0.49
CA GLY A 196 2.85 10.58 1.40
C GLY A 196 3.45 11.20 2.68
N THR A 197 4.26 12.23 2.56
CA THR A 197 4.85 12.94 3.71
C THR A 197 3.78 13.58 4.57
N LEU A 198 2.80 14.27 3.96
CA LEU A 198 1.69 14.89 4.68
C LEU A 198 0.87 13.84 5.44
N ALA A 199 0.53 12.73 4.78
CA ALA A 199 -0.17 11.62 5.40
C ALA A 199 0.64 11.07 6.57
N MET A 200 1.90 10.71 6.36
CA MET A 200 2.81 10.18 7.38
C MET A 200 2.93 11.10 8.60
N VAL A 201 3.18 12.40 8.41
CA VAL A 201 3.41 13.35 9.51
C VAL A 201 2.11 13.65 10.26
N ARG A 202 1.00 13.88 9.55
CA ARG A 202 -0.32 14.11 10.16
C ARG A 202 -0.75 12.90 11.00
N ASN A 203 -0.45 11.73 10.48
CA ASN A 203 -0.76 10.46 11.10
C ASN A 203 0.34 10.02 12.10
N ARG A 204 1.49 10.67 12.17
CA ARG A 204 2.62 10.20 12.98
C ARG A 204 2.90 8.71 12.75
N ASP A 205 2.84 8.25 11.50
CA ASP A 205 2.76 6.83 11.15
C ASP A 205 4.06 6.33 10.53
N MET A 206 4.93 5.77 11.37
CA MET A 206 6.25 5.31 10.91
C MET A 206 6.17 4.06 10.02
N ALA A 207 5.20 3.17 10.30
CA ALA A 207 5.02 1.96 9.48
C ALA A 207 4.63 2.33 8.05
N TYR A 208 3.80 3.36 7.89
CA TYR A 208 3.45 3.92 6.59
C TYR A 208 4.66 4.54 5.86
N GLY A 209 5.50 5.30 6.56
CA GLY A 209 6.65 5.97 5.94
C GLY A 209 7.77 5.04 5.50
N PHE A 210 8.06 3.98 6.26
CA PHE A 210 8.99 2.93 5.81
C PHE A 210 8.58 2.30 4.47
N VAL A 211 7.27 2.18 4.22
CA VAL A 211 6.77 1.67 2.93
C VAL A 211 7.02 2.66 1.79
N LEU A 212 6.86 3.97 2.04
CA LEU A 212 7.18 4.97 1.03
C LEU A 212 8.67 4.96 0.68
N ILE A 213 9.54 4.82 1.69
CA ILE A 213 10.99 4.71 1.50
C ILE A 213 11.30 3.47 0.64
N TRP A 214 10.75 2.30 0.97
CA TRP A 214 10.92 1.08 0.19
C TRP A 214 10.48 1.25 -1.27
N ALA A 215 9.30 1.84 -1.48
CA ALA A 215 8.76 2.06 -2.82
C ALA A 215 9.66 2.98 -3.66
N PHE A 216 10.14 4.08 -3.08
CA PHE A 216 10.99 5.05 -3.80
C PHE A 216 12.40 4.51 -4.03
N ILE A 217 12.93 3.68 -3.12
CA ILE A 217 14.16 2.90 -3.39
C ILE A 217 13.97 2.05 -4.64
N GLY A 218 12.80 1.39 -4.77
CA GLY A 218 12.44 0.64 -5.96
C GLY A 218 12.50 1.45 -7.27
N ILE A 219 12.09 2.72 -7.23
CA ILE A 219 12.18 3.64 -8.38
C ILE A 219 13.66 3.93 -8.69
N VAL A 220 14.47 4.29 -7.68
CA VAL A 220 15.91 4.53 -7.88
C VAL A 220 16.62 3.31 -8.45
N VAL A 221 16.30 2.11 -7.95
CA VAL A 221 16.88 0.85 -8.46
C VAL A 221 16.54 0.67 -9.94
N LYS A 222 15.28 0.87 -10.35
CA LYS A 222 14.91 0.76 -11.78
C LYS A 222 15.69 1.75 -12.64
N HIS A 223 15.85 2.98 -12.16
CA HIS A 223 16.54 4.03 -12.89
C HIS A 223 18.06 3.85 -12.99
N THR A 224 18.68 3.21 -12.01
CA THR A 224 20.14 3.03 -11.94
C THR A 224 20.63 1.69 -12.49
N SER A 225 19.76 0.67 -12.50
CA SER A 225 20.08 -0.67 -13.01
C SER A 225 20.27 -0.70 -14.53
N ALA A 226 21.16 -1.58 -15.00
CA ALA A 226 21.43 -1.78 -16.43
C ALA A 226 20.19 -2.33 -17.18
N ASP A 227 19.44 -3.24 -16.55
CA ASP A 227 18.22 -3.84 -17.12
C ASP A 227 16.98 -2.91 -17.03
N GLY A 228 17.12 -1.75 -16.40
CA GLY A 228 16.10 -0.70 -16.32
C GLY A 228 16.45 0.48 -17.23
N PHE A 229 16.68 1.65 -16.63
CA PHE A 229 16.98 2.87 -17.41
C PHE A 229 18.47 3.23 -17.47
N ALA A 230 19.37 2.44 -16.88
CA ALA A 230 20.83 2.61 -17.00
C ALA A 230 21.33 4.06 -16.79
N ASN A 231 20.77 4.79 -15.81
CA ASN A 231 21.09 6.18 -15.48
C ASN A 231 20.73 7.23 -16.54
N GLN A 232 19.86 6.90 -17.50
CA GLN A 232 19.46 7.83 -18.57
C GLN A 232 18.66 9.06 -18.07
N TYR A 233 18.02 8.98 -16.91
CA TYR A 233 17.16 10.04 -16.37
C TYR A 233 17.68 10.61 -15.03
N PRO A 234 18.78 11.39 -15.05
CA PRO A 234 19.41 11.92 -13.83
C PRO A 234 18.49 12.83 -13.01
N LEU A 235 17.59 13.58 -13.67
CA LEU A 235 16.60 14.42 -12.99
C LEU A 235 15.65 13.57 -12.12
N VAL A 236 15.12 12.48 -12.68
CA VAL A 236 14.21 11.58 -11.99
C VAL A 236 14.92 10.97 -10.78
N ILE A 237 16.14 10.45 -10.98
CA ILE A 237 16.97 9.89 -9.90
C ILE A 237 17.18 10.91 -8.78
N ALA A 238 17.61 12.14 -9.11
CA ALA A 238 17.89 13.17 -8.11
C ALA A 238 16.64 13.56 -7.31
N VAL A 239 15.49 13.72 -7.96
CA VAL A 239 14.21 14.04 -7.30
C VAL A 239 13.76 12.89 -6.40
N THR A 240 13.86 11.64 -6.86
CA THR A 240 13.51 10.47 -6.05
C THR A 240 14.40 10.36 -4.81
N ILE A 241 15.71 10.54 -4.95
CA ILE A 241 16.64 10.54 -3.81
C ILE A 241 16.32 11.67 -2.83
N GLY A 242 16.04 12.88 -3.33
CA GLY A 242 15.61 14.00 -2.50
C GLY A 242 14.33 13.69 -1.70
N CYS A 243 13.37 12.99 -2.32
CA CYS A 243 12.15 12.53 -1.66
C CYS A 243 12.41 11.45 -0.59
N ILE A 244 13.34 10.51 -0.84
CA ILE A 244 13.76 9.52 0.16
C ILE A 244 14.38 10.22 1.38
N ILE A 245 15.26 11.20 1.17
CA ILE A 245 15.86 11.99 2.25
C ILE A 245 14.77 12.72 3.05
N LEU A 246 13.79 13.32 2.37
CA LEU A 246 12.64 13.96 3.01
C LEU A 246 11.84 12.97 3.87
N PHE A 247 11.59 11.76 3.38
CA PHE A 247 10.88 10.72 4.14
C PHE A 247 11.66 10.33 5.40
N VAL A 248 12.97 10.09 5.29
CA VAL A 248 13.83 9.76 6.43
C VAL A 248 13.85 10.89 7.46
N ALA A 249 14.00 12.14 7.03
CA ALA A 249 13.95 13.29 7.93
C ALA A 249 12.59 13.42 8.64
N SER A 250 11.51 13.14 7.92
CA SER A 250 10.15 13.19 8.44
C SER A 250 9.84 12.03 9.40
N GLU A 251 10.42 10.84 9.19
CA GLU A 251 10.41 9.72 10.14
C GLU A 251 11.08 10.09 11.47
N VAL A 252 12.28 10.67 11.39
CA VAL A 252 13.01 11.17 12.58
C VAL A 252 12.18 12.21 13.33
N PHE A 253 11.55 13.15 12.60
CA PHE A 253 10.67 14.15 13.20
C PHE A 253 9.45 13.53 13.90
N VAL A 254 8.80 12.55 13.27
CA VAL A 254 7.66 11.82 13.85
C VAL A 254 8.10 11.06 15.12
N TRP A 255 9.24 10.39 15.08
CA TRP A 255 9.80 9.67 16.22
C TRP A 255 10.08 10.61 17.41
N MET A 256 10.76 11.74 17.18
CA MET A 256 11.01 12.75 18.21
C MET A 256 9.71 13.27 18.84
N LYS A 257 8.66 13.51 18.04
CA LYS A 257 7.35 13.93 18.56
C LYS A 257 6.66 12.85 19.39
N ARG A 258 6.80 11.57 19.05
CA ARG A 258 6.25 10.46 19.84
C ARG A 258 6.92 10.38 21.22
N GLN A 259 8.24 10.56 21.29
CA GLN A 259 8.97 10.58 22.56
C GLN A 259 8.53 11.74 23.46
N ARG A 260 8.41 12.96 22.91
CA ARG A 260 7.99 14.14 23.67
C ARG A 260 6.56 14.04 24.22
N THR A 261 5.70 13.23 23.60
CA THR A 261 4.29 13.08 24.00
C THR A 261 4.03 11.86 24.89
N GLY A 262 5.06 11.07 25.25
CA GLY A 262 4.92 9.90 26.10
C GLY A 262 4.13 8.73 25.47
N LEU A 263 3.92 8.77 24.16
CA LEU A 263 3.15 7.77 23.39
C LEU A 263 4.05 6.63 22.85
N ALA A 264 5.09 6.27 23.59
CA ALA A 264 5.99 5.16 23.23
C ALA A 264 5.33 3.81 23.46
#